data_AF-A0AAV0YXT4-F1
#
_entry.id   AF-A0AAV0YXT4-F1
#
_cell.length_a   1.000
_cell.length_b   1.000
_cell.length_c   1.000
_cell.angle_alpha   90.00
_cell.angle_beta   90.00
_cell.angle_gamma   90.00
#
_symmetry.space_group_name_H-M   'P 1'
#
loop_
_entity.id
_entity.type
_entity.pdbx_description
1 polymer ?
#
loop_
_entity_poly.entity_id
_entity_poly.type
_entity_poly.pdbx_seq_one_letter_code
_entity_poly.pdbx_strand_id
1 'polypeptide(L)'
;MWKEKVDAFNKWGWSHEDVVQAFKRQPYCMLTSVDKINLVMDFWVKQLGWDALALAKQPSVFSLSLEKRIIPRASVVQFLLNNGLRSKKASLTSPFVVPEKSFLDRFIRDFKESAYLLKLYEEKRELAWTKDKTCMS
;
A
#
# COMPACT_ATOMS: atom_id res chain seq x y z
N MET A 1 -1.75 -13.32 19.86
CA MET A 1 -0.69 -13.26 18.82
C MET A 1 -1.13 -13.74 17.42
N TRP A 2 -1.56 -15.00 17.22
CA TRP A 2 -2.09 -15.46 15.91
C TRP A 2 -3.58 -15.08 15.72
N LYS A 3 -4.43 -15.51 16.66
CA LYS A 3 -5.88 -15.28 16.65
C LYS A 3 -6.24 -13.81 16.46
N GLU A 4 -5.61 -12.91 17.23
CA GLU A 4 -5.85 -11.46 17.11
C GLU A 4 -5.52 -10.89 15.72
N LYS A 5 -4.51 -11.43 15.03
CA LYS A 5 -4.17 -11.00 13.66
C LYS A 5 -5.18 -11.52 12.65
N VAL A 6 -5.63 -12.77 12.82
CA VAL A 6 -6.73 -13.33 12.03
C VAL A 6 -8.00 -12.50 12.23
N ASP A 7 -8.36 -12.19 13.47
CA ASP A 7 -9.53 -11.37 13.80
C ASP A 7 -9.41 -9.95 13.23
N ALA A 8 -8.21 -9.37 13.22
CA ALA A 8 -7.94 -8.10 12.56
C ALA A 8 -8.22 -8.17 11.05
N PHE A 9 -7.75 -9.20 10.34
CA PHE A 9 -8.05 -9.36 8.92
C PHE A 9 -9.54 -9.66 8.66
N ASN A 10 -10.18 -10.47 9.51
CA ASN A 10 -11.61 -10.78 9.41
C ASN A 10 -12.49 -9.52 9.48
N LYS A 11 -12.12 -8.55 10.34
CA LYS A 11 -12.79 -7.24 10.42
C LYS A 11 -12.83 -6.51 9.07
N TRP A 12 -11.87 -6.75 8.19
CA TRP A 12 -11.78 -6.17 6.86
C TRP A 12 -12.28 -7.09 5.75
N GLY A 13 -13.06 -8.13 6.10
CA GLY A 13 -13.75 -8.99 5.15
C GLY A 13 -12.90 -10.13 4.59
N TRP A 14 -11.72 -10.39 5.14
CA TRP A 14 -10.97 -11.60 4.79
C TRP A 14 -11.61 -12.82 5.45
N SER A 15 -11.72 -13.92 4.71
CA SER A 15 -12.06 -15.22 5.30
C SER A 15 -10.85 -15.85 5.98
N HIS A 16 -11.09 -16.89 6.78
CA HIS A 16 -9.99 -17.70 7.35
C HIS A 16 -9.08 -18.26 6.24
N GLU A 17 -9.65 -18.71 5.13
CA GLU A 17 -8.89 -19.23 4.00
C GLU A 17 -8.02 -18.13 3.35
N ASP A 18 -8.54 -16.91 3.20
CA ASP A 18 -7.74 -15.77 2.69
C ASP A 18 -6.52 -15.50 3.56
N VAL A 19 -6.69 -15.52 4.88
CA VAL A 19 -5.60 -15.34 5.85
C VAL A 19 -4.58 -16.47 5.75
N VAL A 20 -5.03 -17.72 5.67
CA VAL A 20 -4.15 -18.89 5.52
C VAL A 20 -3.37 -18.82 4.20
N GLN A 21 -4.02 -18.44 3.10
CA GLN A 21 -3.37 -18.29 1.79
C GLN A 21 -2.37 -17.14 1.78
N ALA A 22 -2.70 -16.01 2.41
CA ALA A 22 -1.77 -14.90 2.60
C ALA A 22 -0.54 -15.34 3.41
N PHE A 23 -0.74 -16.04 4.53
CA PHE A 23 0.34 -16.55 5.36
C PHE A 23 1.24 -17.53 4.60
N LYS A 24 0.67 -18.48 3.85
CA LYS A 24 1.44 -19.42 3.02
C LYS A 24 2.33 -18.71 2.00
N ARG A 25 1.84 -17.61 1.41
CA ARG A 25 2.60 -16.80 0.44
C ARG A 25 3.71 -15.99 1.09
N GLN A 26 3.41 -15.37 2.23
CA GLN A 26 4.34 -14.49 2.93
C GLN A 26 4.17 -14.62 4.45
N PRO A 27 4.84 -15.59 5.10
CA PRO A 27 4.65 -15.85 6.53
C PRO A 27 4.92 -14.62 7.41
N TYR A 28 5.86 -13.76 6.98
CA TYR A 28 6.23 -12.53 7.66
C TYR A 28 5.11 -11.50 7.77
N CYS A 29 4.00 -11.62 7.03
CA CYS A 29 2.84 -10.74 7.25
C CYS A 29 2.25 -10.93 8.66
N MET A 30 2.45 -12.11 9.26
CA MET A 30 2.05 -12.39 10.63
C MET A 30 3.06 -11.91 11.66
N LEU A 31 4.11 -11.16 11.27
CA LEU A 31 4.92 -10.36 12.19
C LEU A 31 4.41 -8.92 12.34
N THR A 32 3.60 -8.43 11.40
CA THR A 32 3.01 -7.08 11.46
C THR A 32 2.10 -6.95 12.69
N SER A 33 2.17 -5.80 13.39
CA SER A 33 1.27 -5.52 14.52
C SER A 33 -0.18 -5.37 14.07
N VAL A 34 -1.14 -5.66 14.96
CA VAL A 34 -2.58 -5.46 14.69
C VAL A 34 -2.88 -4.01 14.34
N ASP A 35 -2.25 -3.05 15.03
CA ASP A 35 -2.40 -1.63 14.74
C ASP A 35 -1.93 -1.31 13.33
N LYS A 36 -0.77 -1.80 12.91
CA LYS A 36 -0.25 -1.58 11.56
C LYS A 36 -1.15 -2.21 10.49
N ILE A 37 -1.70 -3.40 10.73
CA ILE A 37 -2.69 -4.03 9.82
C ILE A 37 -3.89 -3.10 9.66
N ASN A 38 -4.49 -2.65 10.76
CA ASN A 38 -5.65 -1.77 10.73
C ASN A 38 -5.35 -0.43 10.05
N LEU A 39 -4.17 0.14 10.28
CA LEU A 39 -3.77 1.42 9.71
C LEU A 39 -3.58 1.34 8.19
N VAL A 40 -2.96 0.26 7.69
CA VAL A 40 -2.85 0.01 6.25
C VAL A 40 -4.22 -0.28 5.63
N MET A 41 -5.05 -1.10 6.26
CA MET A 41 -6.38 -1.43 5.75
C MET A 41 -7.32 -0.24 5.72
N ASP A 42 -7.29 0.63 6.74
CA ASP A 42 -8.09 1.85 6.78
C ASP A 42 -7.74 2.78 5.62
N PHE A 43 -6.44 3.02 5.41
CA PHE A 43 -5.97 3.79 4.26
C PHE A 43 -6.40 3.14 2.94
N TRP A 44 -6.14 1.85 2.77
CA TRP A 44 -6.39 1.14 1.52
C TRP A 44 -7.86 1.04 1.16
N VAL A 45 -8.70 0.61 2.11
CA VAL A 45 -10.11 0.33 1.87
C VAL A 45 -10.94 1.60 1.98
N LYS A 46 -10.80 2.36 3.07
CA LYS A 46 -11.68 3.51 3.31
C LYS A 46 -11.26 4.75 2.55
N GLN A 47 -9.97 5.07 2.50
CA GLN A 47 -9.51 6.30 1.86
C GLN A 47 -9.35 6.15 0.35
N LEU A 48 -8.84 5.01 -0.14
CA LEU A 48 -8.68 4.79 -1.58
C LEU A 48 -9.87 4.07 -2.23
N GLY A 49 -10.75 3.43 -1.44
CA GLY A 49 -11.84 2.63 -1.98
C GLY A 49 -11.38 1.34 -2.66
N TRP A 50 -10.19 0.84 -2.34
CA TRP A 50 -9.61 -0.33 -3.00
C TRP A 50 -10.00 -1.63 -2.30
N ASP A 51 -10.11 -2.70 -3.09
CA ASP A 51 -10.48 -4.03 -2.60
C ASP A 51 -9.47 -4.54 -1.56
N ALA A 52 -9.97 -4.91 -0.38
CA ALA A 52 -9.19 -5.49 0.72
C ALA A 52 -8.50 -6.81 0.30
N LEU A 53 -9.15 -7.62 -0.54
CA LEU A 53 -8.61 -8.91 -0.98
C LEU A 53 -7.46 -8.76 -1.98
N ALA A 54 -7.24 -7.58 -2.54
CA ALA A 54 -6.05 -7.30 -3.34
C ALA A 54 -4.77 -7.48 -2.51
N LEU A 55 -4.81 -7.14 -1.21
CA LEU A 55 -3.69 -7.28 -0.28
C LEU A 55 -3.41 -8.75 0.10
N ALA A 56 -4.42 -9.63 0.06
CA ALA A 56 -4.24 -11.07 0.31
C ALA A 56 -3.38 -11.75 -0.76
N LYS A 57 -3.37 -11.19 -1.98
CA LYS A 57 -2.52 -11.64 -3.09
C LYS A 57 -1.06 -11.19 -2.94
N GLN A 58 -0.80 -10.12 -2.18
CA GLN A 58 0.55 -9.60 -1.92
C GLN A 58 0.70 -9.11 -0.47
N PRO A 59 0.77 -10.02 0.52
CA PRO A 59 0.75 -9.64 1.94
C PRO A 59 2.00 -8.88 2.40
N SER A 60 3.08 -8.90 1.60
CA SER A 60 4.29 -8.11 1.87
C SER A 60 4.06 -6.61 1.87
N VAL A 61 2.90 -6.11 1.41
CA VAL A 61 2.54 -4.69 1.56
C VAL A 61 2.45 -4.29 3.04
N PHE A 62 2.00 -5.19 3.92
CA PHE A 62 1.88 -4.92 5.36
C PHE A 62 3.21 -4.73 6.09
N SER A 63 4.33 -5.13 5.48
CA SER A 63 5.67 -4.88 6.04
C SER A 63 6.30 -3.56 5.54
N LEU A 64 5.61 -2.81 4.68
CA LEU A 64 6.12 -1.53 4.16
C LEU A 64 5.74 -0.36 5.09
N SER A 65 6.57 0.68 5.10
CA SER A 65 6.20 1.95 5.74
C SER A 65 4.98 2.53 5.03
N LEU A 66 3.97 2.91 5.82
CA LEU A 66 2.75 3.46 5.23
C LEU A 66 3.05 4.85 4.69
N GLU A 67 3.74 5.63 5.49
CA GLU A 67 4.04 7.03 5.32
C GLU A 67 5.09 7.21 4.22
N LYS A 68 6.19 6.46 4.28
CA LYS A 68 7.34 6.64 3.37
C LYS A 68 7.19 5.91 2.03
N ARG A 69 6.30 4.91 1.94
CA ARG A 69 6.18 4.08 0.74
C ARG A 69 4.76 3.87 0.25
N ILE A 70 3.81 3.50 1.10
CA ILE A 70 2.45 3.21 0.63
C ILE A 70 1.73 4.50 0.18
N ILE A 71 1.64 5.53 1.03
CA ILE A 71 0.93 6.77 0.70
C ILE A 71 1.50 7.47 -0.56
N PRO A 72 2.82 7.66 -0.71
CA PRO A 72 3.38 8.29 -1.91
C PRO A 72 3.08 7.50 -3.17
N ARG A 73 3.24 6.18 -3.13
CA ARG A 73 3.00 5.32 -4.30
C ARG A 73 1.52 5.18 -4.62
N ALA A 74 0.66 5.13 -3.61
CA ALA A 74 -0.78 5.09 -3.79
C ALA A 74 -1.29 6.36 -4.47
N SER A 75 -0.76 7.53 -4.10
CA SER A 75 -1.14 8.81 -4.71
C SER A 75 -0.86 8.82 -6.23
N VAL A 76 0.32 8.34 -6.63
CA VAL A 76 0.69 8.17 -8.05
C VAL A 76 -0.24 7.16 -8.73
N VAL A 77 -0.43 5.97 -8.16
CA VAL A 77 -1.27 4.91 -8.75
C VAL A 77 -2.72 5.37 -8.89
N GLN A 78 -3.26 6.08 -7.90
CA GLN A 78 -4.62 6.61 -7.92
C GLN A 78 -4.78 7.67 -9.02
N PHE A 79 -3.81 8.58 -9.18
CA PHE A 79 -3.80 9.52 -10.31
C PHE A 79 -3.82 8.78 -11.66
N LEU A 80 -2.95 7.79 -11.84
CA LEU A 80 -2.88 7.03 -13.10
C LEU A 80 -4.20 6.29 -13.40
N LEU A 81 -4.85 5.70 -12.38
CA LEU A 81 -6.13 5.02 -12.54
C LEU A 81 -7.26 6.01 -12.89
N ASN A 82 -7.32 7.15 -12.21
CA ASN A 82 -8.37 8.14 -12.40
C ASN A 82 -8.29 8.83 -13.78
N ASN A 83 -7.08 8.96 -14.33
CA ASN A 83 -6.86 9.54 -15.65
C ASN A 83 -6.83 8.49 -16.79
N GLY A 84 -7.14 7.22 -16.50
CA GLY A 84 -7.13 6.16 -17.51
C GLY A 84 -5.74 5.77 -18.04
N LEU A 85 -4.67 6.30 -17.43
CA LEU A 85 -3.27 6.01 -17.77
C LEU A 85 -2.80 4.63 -17.26
N ARG A 86 -3.62 3.97 -16.44
CA ARG A 86 -3.41 2.60 -15.97
C ARG A 86 -4.69 1.80 -16.09
N SER A 87 -4.57 0.58 -16.61
CA SER A 87 -5.69 -0.37 -16.66
C SER A 87 -6.21 -0.72 -15.27
N LYS A 88 -7.54 -0.66 -15.08
CA LYS A 88 -8.22 -1.11 -13.86
C LYS A 88 -8.05 -2.62 -13.60
N LYS A 89 -7.68 -3.40 -14.63
CA LYS A 89 -7.37 -4.84 -14.51
C LYS A 89 -5.93 -5.11 -14.08
N ALA A 90 -5.05 -4.10 -14.11
CA ALA A 90 -3.67 -4.27 -13.67
C ALA A 90 -3.60 -4.53 -12.16
N SER A 91 -2.57 -5.23 -11.71
CA SER A 91 -2.36 -5.47 -10.28
C SER A 91 -2.33 -4.15 -9.50
N LEU A 92 -3.16 -4.07 -8.45
CA LEU A 92 -3.16 -2.95 -7.51
C LEU A 92 -1.94 -2.96 -6.59
N THR A 93 -1.42 -4.12 -6.21
CA THR A 93 -0.36 -4.26 -5.19
C THR A 93 1.05 -4.28 -5.76
N SER A 94 1.24 -4.67 -7.02
CA SER A 94 2.55 -4.68 -7.69
C SER A 94 3.36 -3.37 -7.56
N PRO A 95 2.78 -2.16 -7.70
CA PRO A 95 3.52 -0.90 -7.61
C PRO A 95 4.22 -0.70 -6.25
N PHE A 96 3.69 -1.32 -5.19
CA PHE A 96 4.17 -1.12 -3.83
C PHE A 96 5.41 -1.95 -3.52
N VAL A 97 5.57 -3.10 -4.17
CA VAL A 97 6.60 -4.08 -3.83
C VAL A 97 7.83 -4.00 -4.73
N VAL A 98 7.75 -3.35 -5.89
CA VAL A 98 8.92 -3.15 -6.76
C VAL A 98 9.95 -2.19 -6.14
N PRO A 99 11.26 -2.32 -6.46
CA PRO A 99 12.29 -1.37 -6.04
C PRO A 99 11.95 0.08 -6.41
N GLU A 100 12.50 1.06 -5.68
CA GLU A 100 12.22 2.48 -5.92
C GLU A 100 12.55 2.92 -7.34
N LYS A 101 13.73 2.57 -7.86
CA LYS A 101 14.11 2.86 -9.24
C LYS A 101 13.04 2.36 -10.24
N SER A 102 12.63 1.11 -10.12
CA SER A 102 11.60 0.52 -10.98
C SER A 102 10.22 1.17 -10.80
N PHE A 103 9.91 1.68 -9.61
CA PHE A 103 8.69 2.45 -9.40
C PHE A 103 8.76 3.79 -10.15
N LEU A 104 9.84 4.54 -9.99
CA LEU A 104 10.01 5.84 -10.64
C LEU A 104 10.01 5.71 -12.16
N ASP A 105 10.71 4.72 -12.71
CA ASP A 105 10.77 4.51 -14.15
C ASP A 105 9.36 4.18 -14.69
N ARG A 106 8.73 3.12 -14.18
CA ARG A 106 7.50 2.55 -14.75
C ARG A 106 6.20 3.29 -14.42
N PHE A 107 6.20 4.11 -13.36
CA PHE A 107 4.97 4.75 -12.85
C PHE A 107 5.03 6.27 -12.87
N ILE A 108 6.18 6.86 -13.20
CA ILE A 108 6.36 8.32 -13.24
C ILE A 108 7.00 8.73 -14.56
N ARG A 109 8.21 8.24 -14.88
CA ARG A 109 9.01 8.73 -16.01
C ARG A 109 8.43 8.37 -17.38
N ASP A 110 7.76 7.23 -17.49
CA ASP A 110 7.16 6.77 -18.75
C ASP A 110 5.88 7.54 -19.15
N PHE A 111 5.44 8.51 -18.35
CA PHE A 111 4.22 9.28 -18.58
C PHE A 111 4.52 10.72 -19.02
N LYS A 112 3.65 11.30 -19.85
CA LYS A 112 3.74 12.71 -20.24
C LYS A 112 3.62 13.64 -19.02
N GLU A 113 2.89 13.20 -18.00
CA GLU A 113 2.66 13.87 -16.73
C GLU A 113 3.80 13.68 -15.72
N SER A 114 4.96 13.16 -16.14
CA SER A 114 6.09 12.79 -15.27
C SER A 114 6.50 13.89 -14.27
N ALA A 115 6.57 15.15 -14.70
CA ALA A 115 6.92 16.27 -13.82
C ALA A 115 5.89 16.45 -12.68
N TYR A 116 4.60 16.34 -12.98
CA TYR A 116 3.53 16.40 -11.98
C TYR A 116 3.55 15.19 -11.06
N LEU A 117 3.70 13.98 -11.62
CA LEU A 117 3.73 12.73 -10.87
C LEU A 117 4.93 12.66 -9.91
N LEU A 118 6.10 13.16 -10.34
CA LEU A 118 7.29 13.24 -9.50
C LEU A 118 7.06 14.20 -8.33
N LYS A 119 6.54 15.40 -8.61
CA LYS A 119 6.18 16.38 -7.57
C LYS A 119 5.18 15.80 -6.58
N LEU A 120 4.10 15.15 -7.06
CA LEU A 120 3.12 14.50 -6.21
C LEU A 120 3.76 13.42 -5.31
N TYR A 121 4.64 12.58 -5.87
CA TYR A 121 5.35 11.55 -5.12
C TYR A 121 6.24 12.15 -4.02
N GLU A 122 7.02 13.20 -4.34
CA GLU A 122 7.93 13.87 -3.42
C GLU A 122 7.16 14.60 -2.30
N GLU A 123 6.10 15.36 -2.63
CA GLU A 123 5.26 16.04 -1.63
C GLU A 123 4.70 15.06 -0.60
N LYS A 124 4.22 13.90 -1.05
CA LYS A 124 3.67 12.87 -0.14
C LYS A 124 4.76 12.22 0.70
N ARG A 125 6.00 12.11 0.19
CA ARG A 125 7.15 11.61 0.97
C ARG A 125 7.61 12.62 2.02
N GLU A 126 7.64 13.90 1.70
CA GLU A 126 8.07 14.94 2.65
C GLU A 126 7.06 15.12 3.79
N LEU A 127 5.77 15.05 3.50
CA LEU A 127 4.72 15.06 4.53
C LEU A 127 4.83 13.90 5.53
N ALA A 128 5.35 12.76 5.09
CA ALA A 128 5.65 11.64 5.98
C ALA A 128 6.84 11.95 6.89
N TRP A 129 7.89 12.57 6.34
CA TRP A 129 9.08 12.95 7.09
C TRP A 129 8.80 13.99 8.18
N THR A 130 7.94 14.99 7.90
CA THR A 130 7.62 16.04 8.87
C THR A 130 6.83 15.53 10.06
N LYS A 131 5.87 14.61 9.85
CA LYS A 131 5.10 13.97 10.93
C LYS A 131 5.96 13.16 11.91
N ASP A 132 6.96 12.44 11.40
CA ASP A 132 7.89 11.68 12.24
C ASP A 132 8.67 12.61 13.20
N LYS A 133 9.02 13.83 12.78
CA LYS A 133 9.73 14.80 13.61
C LYS A 133 8.86 15.44 14.70
N THR A 134 7.61 15.76 14.39
CA THR A 134 6.69 16.38 15.36
C THR A 134 6.23 15.40 16.45
N CYS A 135 6.31 14.09 16.20
CA CYS A 135 5.97 13.06 17.18
C CYS A 135 7.13 12.73 18.14
N MET A 136 8.34 13.27 17.88
CA MET A 136 9.53 13.10 18.73
C MET A 136 9.95 14.39 19.46
N SER A 137 9.17 15.47 19.33
CA SER A 137 9.33 16.74 20.06
C SER A 137 8.26 16.88 21.12
#